data_AF-A0A2V6FU13-F1
#
_entry.id   AF-A0A2V6FU13-F1
#
_cell.length_a   1.000
_cell.length_b   1.000
_cell.length_c   1.000
_cell.angle_alpha   90.00
_cell.angle_beta   90.00
_cell.angle_gamma   90.00
#
_symmetry.space_group_name_H-M   'P 1'
#
loop_
_entity.id
_entity.type
_entity.pdbx_description
1 polymer ?
#
loop_
_entity_poly.entity_id
_entity_poly.type
_entity_poly.pdbx_seq_one_letter_code
_entity_poly.pdbx_strand_id
1 'polypeptide(L)'
;MAKDDGIGESITLDVKRPLPLYGILIRPGYYEYGREDVWRKNNRVAALEITLNDEHTFTESIPDERFEDPYLIRVRDYTKPVSKIKLVIKGVYSGTHFRDTCISLVELRVPLEKKPEIQPAR
;
A
#
# COMPACT_ATOMS: atom_id res chain seq x y z
N MET A 1 4.75 11.24 18.11
CA MET A 1 4.36 12.55 17.54
C MET A 1 5.43 12.86 16.49
N ALA A 2 5.09 12.72 15.21
CA ALA A 2 6.06 12.55 14.12
C ALA A 2 6.92 13.82 13.95
N LYS A 3 8.25 13.68 14.04
CA LYS A 3 9.19 14.79 13.88
C LYS A 3 10.21 14.45 12.79
N ASP A 4 9.66 14.22 11.59
CA ASP A 4 10.29 14.47 10.27
C ASP A 4 10.42 13.26 9.33
N ASP A 5 9.95 12.05 9.69
CA ASP A 5 10.08 10.86 8.81
C ASP A 5 8.75 10.22 8.39
N GLY A 6 7.61 10.75 8.85
CA GLY A 6 6.28 10.22 8.55
C GLY A 6 5.83 9.04 9.41
N ILE A 7 6.62 8.57 10.40
CA ILE A 7 6.16 7.52 11.31
C ILE A 7 5.00 8.03 12.18
N GLY A 8 3.88 7.31 12.14
CA GLY A 8 2.63 7.65 12.82
C GLY A 8 1.65 8.44 11.95
N GLU A 9 2.09 8.96 10.80
CA GLU A 9 1.19 9.55 9.81
C GLU A 9 0.31 8.49 9.18
N SER A 10 -0.86 8.91 8.68
CA SER A 10 -1.84 7.96 8.16
C SER A 10 -2.62 8.46 6.95
N ILE A 11 -3.01 7.50 6.10
CA ILE A 11 -3.94 7.68 4.99
C ILE A 11 -5.23 6.94 5.35
N THR A 12 -6.38 7.59 5.18
CA THR A 12 -7.69 6.96 5.33
C THR A 12 -8.43 7.01 4.00
N LEU A 13 -8.96 5.86 3.58
CA LEU A 13 -9.75 5.70 2.36
C LEU A 13 -11.17 5.30 2.72
N ASP A 14 -12.15 6.09 2.26
CA ASP A 14 -13.57 5.75 2.30
C ASP A 14 -14.00 5.17 0.94
N VAL A 15 -14.44 3.91 0.95
CA VAL A 15 -14.74 3.13 -0.25
C VAL A 15 -16.23 3.19 -0.56
N LYS A 16 -16.58 3.83 -1.69
CA LYS A 16 -17.98 4.03 -2.11
C LYS A 16 -18.73 2.74 -2.44
N ARG A 17 -18.03 1.69 -2.87
CA ARG A 17 -18.60 0.37 -3.18
C ARG A 17 -17.85 -0.70 -2.39
N PRO A 18 -18.29 -0.98 -1.16
CA PRO A 18 -17.63 -1.97 -0.31
C PRO A 18 -17.73 -3.36 -0.92
N LEU A 19 -16.58 -4.02 -1.07
CA LEU A 19 -16.46 -5.42 -1.49
C LEU A 19 -15.41 -6.11 -0.63
N PRO A 20 -15.46 -7.45 -0.49
CA PRO A 20 -14.36 -8.20 0.11
C PRO A 20 -13.07 -7.97 -0.68
N LEU A 21 -12.00 -7.59 0.01
CA LEU A 21 -10.71 -7.33 -0.63
C LEU A 21 -9.90 -8.62 -0.74
N TYR A 22 -9.28 -8.82 -1.91
CA TYR A 22 -8.19 -9.77 -2.05
C TYR A 22 -6.88 -9.18 -1.51
N GLY A 23 -6.66 -7.88 -1.74
CA GLY A 23 -5.47 -7.21 -1.25
C GLY A 23 -5.47 -5.71 -1.52
N ILE A 24 -4.47 -5.05 -0.96
CA ILE A 24 -4.18 -3.64 -1.15
C ILE A 24 -2.82 -3.59 -1.85
N LEU A 25 -2.76 -2.94 -3.00
CA LEU A 25 -1.50 -2.71 -3.69
C LEU A 25 -0.97 -1.34 -3.34
N ILE A 26 0.34 -1.26 -3.08
CA ILE A 26 1.01 -0.01 -2.79
C ILE A 26 2.26 0.18 -3.64
N ARG A 27 2.63 1.43 -3.86
CA ARG A 27 3.94 1.78 -4.41
C ARG A 27 4.71 2.59 -3.37
N PRO A 28 5.55 1.94 -2.54
CA PRO A 28 6.25 2.60 -1.44
C PRO A 28 7.39 3.48 -1.94
N GLY A 29 7.53 4.66 -1.35
CA GLY A 29 8.49 5.68 -1.73
C GLY A 29 8.01 6.58 -2.88
N TYR A 30 8.83 7.58 -3.21
CA TYR A 30 8.61 8.45 -4.35
C TYR A 30 8.94 7.70 -5.64
N TYR A 31 7.91 7.42 -6.44
CA TYR A 31 8.06 6.61 -7.64
C TYR A 31 7.74 7.43 -8.88
N GLU A 32 8.78 7.77 -9.62
CA GLU A 32 8.70 8.48 -10.88
C GLU A 32 9.50 7.71 -11.95
N TYR A 33 8.92 7.57 -13.14
CA TYR A 33 9.55 6.81 -14.22
C TYR A 33 10.81 7.53 -14.71
N GLY A 34 11.92 6.79 -14.83
CA GLY A 34 13.22 7.37 -15.19
C GLY A 34 13.91 8.19 -14.08
N ARG A 35 13.35 8.22 -12.86
CA ARG A 35 13.85 9.04 -11.73
C ARG A 35 14.09 8.20 -10.47
N GLU A 36 14.91 7.17 -10.62
CA GLU A 36 15.27 6.28 -9.50
C GLU A 36 16.03 7.00 -8.39
N ASP A 37 16.69 8.11 -8.72
CA ASP A 37 17.40 8.94 -7.76
C ASP A 37 16.46 9.50 -6.70
N VAL A 38 15.25 9.92 -7.08
CA VAL A 38 14.25 10.47 -6.15
C VAL A 38 13.79 9.40 -5.16
N TRP A 39 13.61 8.17 -5.63
CA TRP A 39 13.24 7.04 -4.77
C TRP A 39 14.31 6.75 -3.71
N ARG A 40 15.60 6.79 -4.08
CA ARG A 40 16.73 6.56 -3.15
C ARG A 40 17.03 7.75 -2.23
N LYS A 41 16.74 8.97 -2.69
CA LYS A 41 16.97 10.20 -1.92
C LYS A 41 16.00 10.34 -0.76
N ASN A 42 14.81 9.78 -0.87
CA ASN A 42 13.72 9.95 0.09
C ASN A 42 13.54 8.70 0.96
N ASN A 43 12.82 8.85 2.08
CA ASN A 43 12.44 7.73 2.93
C ASN A 43 11.39 6.86 2.22
N ARG A 44 11.41 5.57 2.56
CA ARG A 44 10.57 4.53 1.95
C ARG A 44 9.85 3.79 3.05
N VAL A 45 8.59 3.44 2.84
CA VAL A 45 7.80 2.76 3.88
C VAL A 45 8.35 1.36 4.13
N ALA A 46 8.71 1.07 5.38
CA ALA A 46 9.21 -0.23 5.81
C ALA A 46 8.13 -1.08 6.52
N ALA A 47 7.18 -0.42 7.17
CA ALA A 47 6.07 -1.11 7.84
C ALA A 47 4.79 -0.27 7.83
N LEU A 48 3.67 -0.94 7.59
CA LEU A 48 2.33 -0.36 7.70
C LEU A 48 1.50 -1.13 8.72
N GLU A 49 0.75 -0.40 9.54
CA GLU A 49 -0.41 -0.94 10.26
C GLU A 49 -1.65 -0.60 9.45
N ILE A 50 -2.42 -1.64 9.10
CA ILE A 50 -3.60 -1.55 8.26
C ILE A 50 -4.81 -1.91 9.12
N THR A 51 -5.81 -1.04 9.14
CA THR A 51 -7.09 -1.29 9.79
C THR A 51 -8.22 -1.27 8.78
N LEU A 52 -9.01 -2.33 8.72
CA LEU A 52 -10.19 -2.48 7.88
C LEU A 52 -11.46 -2.27 8.72
N ASN A 53 -12.33 -1.38 8.25
CA ASN A 53 -13.62 -1.03 8.87
C ASN A 53 -13.55 -0.71 10.39
N ASP A 54 -12.41 -0.20 10.87
CA ASP A 54 -12.14 0.01 12.30
C ASP A 54 -12.25 -1.27 13.18
N GLU A 55 -12.26 -2.46 12.56
CA GLU A 55 -12.50 -3.75 13.22
C GLU A 55 -11.28 -4.68 13.19
N HIS A 56 -10.61 -4.76 12.03
CA HIS A 56 -9.55 -5.74 11.80
C HIS A 56 -8.25 -5.04 11.49
N THR A 57 -7.28 -5.21 12.38
CA THR A 57 -5.96 -4.58 12.28
C THR A 57 -4.88 -5.63 12.11
N PHE A 58 -3.98 -5.39 11.16
CA PHE A 58 -2.78 -6.20 10.96
C PHE A 58 -1.60 -5.32 10.54
N THR A 59 -0.39 -5.86 10.60
CA THR A 59 0.84 -5.17 10.19
C THR A 59 1.47 -5.91 9.02
N GLU A 60 1.99 -5.13 8.06
CA GLU A 60 2.77 -5.64 6.94
C GLU A 60 4.17 -5.02 6.98
N SER A 61 5.20 -5.86 6.86
CA SER A 61 6.58 -5.43 6.63
C SER A 61 6.85 -5.42 5.13
N ILE A 62 7.32 -4.29 4.62
CA ILE A 62 7.55 -4.08 3.19
C ILE A 62 9.05 -4.17 2.93
N PRO A 63 9.50 -4.94 1.92
CA PRO A 63 10.91 -4.98 1.52
C PRO A 63 11.42 -3.61 1.05
N ASP A 64 12.71 -3.30 1.31
CA ASP A 64 13.36 -2.08 0.80
C ASP A 64 13.71 -2.24 -0.69
N GLU A 65 12.70 -2.32 -1.53
CA GLU A 65 12.84 -2.59 -2.95
C GLU A 65 12.00 -1.63 -3.78
N ARG A 66 12.55 -1.21 -4.93
CA ARG A 66 11.80 -0.47 -5.93
C ARG A 66 11.14 -1.45 -6.89
N PHE A 67 9.89 -1.79 -6.60
CA PHE A 67 9.12 -2.74 -7.40
C PHE A 67 8.68 -2.15 -8.75
N GLU A 68 8.81 -2.93 -9.84
CA GLU A 68 8.27 -2.55 -11.16
C GLU A 68 6.73 -2.45 -11.09
N ASP A 69 6.09 -3.50 -10.57
CA ASP A 69 4.67 -3.55 -10.25
C ASP A 69 4.39 -3.13 -8.81
N PRO A 70 3.22 -2.59 -8.48
CA PRO A 70 2.85 -2.28 -7.09
C PRO A 70 2.95 -3.51 -6.16
N TYR A 71 3.52 -3.32 -4.96
CA TYR A 71 3.64 -4.37 -3.94
C TYR A 71 2.26 -4.76 -3.40
N LEU A 72 1.95 -6.05 -3.43
CA LEU A 72 0.68 -6.60 -2.97
C LEU A 72 0.73 -6.94 -1.48
N ILE A 73 -0.05 -6.21 -0.68
CA ILE A 73 -0.39 -6.56 0.70
C ILE A 73 -1.65 -7.44 0.66
N ARG A 74 -1.51 -8.71 1.04
CA ARG A 74 -2.65 -9.64 1.07
C ARG A 74 -3.54 -9.36 2.28
N VAL A 75 -4.84 -9.22 2.03
CA VAL A 75 -5.84 -9.24 3.10
C VAL A 75 -6.18 -10.70 3.36
N ARG A 76 -5.75 -11.21 4.53
CA ARG A 76 -6.04 -12.57 4.98
C ARG A 76 -7.09 -12.53 6.08
N ASP A 77 -7.90 -13.57 6.17
CA ASP A 77 -8.84 -13.79 7.28
C ASP A 77 -9.88 -12.66 7.49
N TYR A 78 -10.09 -11.80 6.49
CA TYR A 78 -11.11 -10.75 6.49
C TYR A 78 -11.92 -10.79 5.19
N THR A 79 -13.10 -11.42 5.25
CA THR A 79 -13.96 -11.66 4.08
C THR A 79 -15.17 -10.74 3.99
N LYS A 80 -15.33 -9.82 4.95
CA LYS A 80 -16.41 -8.84 4.93
C LYS A 80 -16.15 -7.76 3.87
N PRO A 81 -17.20 -7.14 3.30
CA PRO A 81 -17.04 -5.93 2.49
C PRO A 81 -16.30 -4.81 3.24
N VAL A 82 -15.29 -4.22 2.61
CA VAL A 82 -14.48 -3.15 3.21
C VAL A 82 -14.97 -1.79 2.71
N SER A 83 -15.50 -0.97 3.64
CA SER A 83 -15.95 0.40 3.38
C SER A 83 -14.93 1.44 3.83
N LYS A 84 -14.01 1.10 4.74
CA LYS A 84 -13.00 2.02 5.26
C LYS A 84 -11.66 1.31 5.47
N ILE A 85 -10.59 1.98 5.07
CA ILE A 85 -9.21 1.49 5.24
C ILE A 85 -8.38 2.59 5.84
N LYS A 86 -7.67 2.29 6.93
CA LYS A 86 -6.66 3.18 7.50
C LYS A 86 -5.29 2.53 7.36
N LEU A 87 -4.34 3.26 6.78
CA LEU A 87 -2.94 2.86 6.65
C LEU A 87 -2.12 3.79 7.53
N VAL A 88 -1.41 3.26 8.53
CA VAL A 88 -0.52 4.03 9.40
C VAL A 88 0.92 3.60 9.16
N ILE A 89 1.81 4.56 8.94
CA ILE A 89 3.24 4.28 8.77
C ILE A 89 3.82 3.93 10.14
N LYS A 90 4.38 2.72 10.28
CA LYS A 90 4.99 2.24 11.54
C LYS A 90 6.51 2.20 11.47
N GLY A 91 7.08 2.23 10.27
CA GLY A 91 8.52 2.24 10.07
C GLY A 91 8.89 2.68 8.66
N VAL A 92 10.12 3.18 8.52
CA VAL A 92 10.67 3.66 7.26
C VAL A 92 12.11 3.17 7.09
N TYR A 93 12.51 2.97 5.84
CA TYR A 93 13.92 2.91 5.45
C TYR A 93 14.40 4.31 5.12
N SER A 94 15.57 4.67 5.63
CA SER A 94 16.10 6.02 5.44
C SER A 94 16.52 6.29 4.00
N GLY A 95 16.10 7.45 3.49
CA GLY A 95 16.64 8.07 2.30
C GLY A 95 18.07 8.53 2.49
N THR A 96 18.75 8.78 1.38
CA THR A 96 20.13 9.29 1.40
C THR A 96 20.22 10.81 1.63
N HIS A 97 19.12 11.55 1.43
CA HIS A 97 19.13 13.02 1.44
C HIS A 97 17.93 13.63 2.20
N PHE A 98 16.72 13.24 1.84
CA PHE A 98 15.49 13.80 2.36
C PHE A 98 14.81 12.84 3.33
N ARG A 99 14.09 13.41 4.31
CA ARG A 99 13.36 12.62 5.32
C ARG A 99 11.89 12.40 4.94
N ASP A 100 11.45 12.98 3.83
CA ASP A 100 10.10 12.79 3.30
C ASP A 100 9.82 11.32 3.01
N THR A 101 8.71 10.81 3.54
CA THR A 101 8.19 9.47 3.22
C THR A 101 6.97 9.59 2.33
N CYS A 102 6.90 8.78 1.29
CA CYS A 102 5.79 8.78 0.35
C CYS A 102 5.24 7.37 0.12
N ILE A 103 3.95 7.31 -0.21
CA ILE A 103 3.29 6.18 -0.85
C ILE A 103 2.73 6.74 -2.16
N SER A 104 3.35 6.42 -3.29
CA SER A 104 3.01 7.02 -4.59
C SER A 104 1.70 6.49 -5.18
N LEU A 105 1.24 5.34 -4.69
CA LEU A 105 0.04 4.68 -5.18
C LEU A 105 -0.57 3.82 -4.06
N VAL A 106 -1.90 3.85 -3.97
CA VAL A 106 -2.70 2.87 -3.24
C VAL A 106 -3.83 2.41 -4.14
N GLU A 107 -3.93 1.11 -4.38
CA GLU A 107 -5.00 0.48 -5.15
C GLU A 107 -5.67 -0.63 -4.35
N LEU A 108 -6.98 -0.78 -4.54
CA LEU A 108 -7.75 -1.84 -3.89
C LEU A 108 -8.06 -2.92 -4.92
N ARG A 109 -7.69 -4.17 -4.60
CA ARG A 109 -7.92 -5.31 -5.48
C ARG A 109 -8.97 -6.24 -4.88
N VAL A 110 -9.99 -6.50 -5.68
CA VAL A 110 -11.06 -7.45 -5.37
C VAL A 110 -10.89 -8.72 -6.21
N PRO A 111 -11.34 -9.89 -5.72
CA PRO A 111 -11.41 -11.09 -6.55
C PRO A 111 -12.44 -10.90 -7.66
N LEU A 112 -12.26 -11.61 -8.78
CA LEU A 112 -13.27 -11.66 -9.84
C LEU A 112 -14.51 -12.41 -9.34
N GLU A 113 -15.69 -11.91 -9.67
CA GLU A 113 -16.97 -12.59 -9.35
C GLU A 113 -17.11 -13.93 -10.06
N LYS A 114 -16.52 -14.06 -11.26
CA LYS A 114 -16.51 -15.28 -12.05
C LYS A 114 -15.18 -15.42 -12.81
N LYS A 115 -14.81 -16.67 -13.10
CA LYS A 115 -13.65 -16.96 -13.97
C LYS A 115 -13.86 -16.31 -15.34
N PRO A 116 -12.86 -15.61 -15.91
CA PRO A 116 -13.00 -15.01 -17.22
C PRO A 116 -13.08 -16.10 -18.30
N GLU A 117 -13.90 -15.85 -19.32
CA GLU A 117 -13.86 -16.63 -20.56
C GLU A 117 -12.64 -16.16 -21.37
N ILE A 118 -11.72 -17.08 -21.69
CA ILE A 118 -10.51 -16.77 -22.43
C ILE A 118 -10.70 -17.24 -23.87
N GLN A 119 -10.70 -16.30 -24.82
CA GLN A 119 -10.64 -16.62 -26.25
C GLN A 119 -9.19 -16.44 -26.73
N PRO A 120 -8.48 -17.53 -27.09
CA PRO A 120 -7.12 -17.41 -27.62
C PRO A 120 -7.13 -16.73 -28.99
N ALA A 121 -6.16 -15.83 -29.23
CA ALA A 121 -5.92 -15.29 -30.57
C ALA A 121 -5.48 -16.43 -31.51
N ARG A 122 -6.02 -16.45 -32.73
CA ARG A 122 -5.60 -17.35 -33.83
C ARG A 122 -4.62 -16.65 -34.74
#